data_AF-U2J7N9-F1
#
_entry.id   AF-U2J7N9-F1
#
_cell.length_a   1.000
_cell.length_b   1.000
_cell.length_c   1.000
_cell.angle_alpha   90.00
_cell.angle_beta   90.00
_cell.angle_gamma   90.00
#
_symmetry.space_group_name_H-M   'P 1'
#
loop_
_entity.id
_entity.type
_entity.pdbx_description
1 polymer ?
#
loop_
_entity_poly.entity_id
_entity_poly.type
_entity_poly.pdbx_seq_one_letter_code
_entity_poly.pdbx_strand_id
1 'polypeptide(L)'
;MINSYEKHMAKTNLKNIVLWIIVVHIFSLIFFSMIGKFEKIDSDFILKSGEGIAVLSSTVTLSVLTIYGIYVINRKLITRYIGNFREKSYIYPSGRENIFKEKLLALIYRYASIFLFLICLLNIGYIFLFEGTKVFSSPVHFFTDILCVCNISILTVLVSVIILLCSIIVGIKYQSINISLVTTVLLIVCIGNVVAHSYVLHIGIIVIVNIIIFGVAYMLFKILIDMIKNDDVMK
;
A
#
# COMPACT_ATOMS: atom_id res chain seq x y z
N MET A 1 -9.01 -13.65 -24.32
CA MET A 1 -10.12 -14.32 -23.60
C MET A 1 -9.58 -14.76 -22.24
N ILE A 2 -9.92 -14.08 -21.14
CA ILE A 2 -9.40 -14.43 -19.79
C ILE A 2 -10.08 -15.72 -19.35
N ASN A 3 -9.27 -16.76 -19.15
CA ASN A 3 -9.75 -18.12 -18.85
C ASN A 3 -10.55 -18.13 -17.53
N SER A 4 -11.61 -18.94 -17.43
CA SER A 4 -12.52 -18.98 -16.26
C SER A 4 -11.78 -19.21 -14.93
N TYR A 5 -10.68 -19.95 -14.98
CA TYR A 5 -9.74 -20.18 -13.88
C TYR A 5 -9.03 -18.89 -13.40
N GLU A 6 -8.55 -18.05 -14.31
CA GLU A 6 -7.91 -16.77 -13.97
C GLU A 6 -8.91 -15.79 -13.34
N LYS A 7 -10.18 -15.82 -13.79
CA LYS A 7 -11.27 -15.02 -13.20
C LYS A 7 -11.60 -15.46 -11.78
N HIS A 8 -11.64 -16.78 -11.51
CA HIS A 8 -11.86 -17.33 -10.17
C HIS A 8 -10.70 -17.03 -9.21
N MET A 9 -9.45 -17.19 -9.66
CA MET A 9 -8.25 -16.89 -8.87
C MET A 9 -8.10 -15.38 -8.60
N ALA A 10 -8.54 -14.53 -9.53
CA ALA A 10 -8.63 -13.09 -9.29
C ALA A 10 -9.68 -12.77 -8.22
N LYS A 11 -10.88 -13.36 -8.26
CA LYS A 11 -11.97 -13.08 -7.31
C LYS A 11 -11.64 -13.50 -5.86
N THR A 12 -10.96 -14.63 -5.68
CA THR A 12 -10.57 -15.16 -4.35
C THR A 12 -9.50 -14.33 -3.66
N ASN A 13 -8.42 -13.98 -4.35
CA ASN A 13 -7.35 -13.15 -3.78
C ASN A 13 -7.84 -11.74 -3.42
N LEU A 14 -8.81 -11.23 -4.18
CA LEU A 14 -9.47 -9.95 -3.92
C LEU A 14 -10.25 -9.96 -2.61
N LYS A 15 -11.05 -11.01 -2.40
CA LYS A 15 -11.81 -11.17 -1.16
C LYS A 15 -10.87 -11.20 0.04
N ASN A 16 -9.72 -11.85 -0.09
CA ASN A 16 -8.73 -11.91 0.98
C ASN A 16 -8.09 -10.54 1.25
N ILE A 17 -7.72 -9.77 0.21
CA ILE A 17 -7.17 -8.40 0.39
C ILE A 17 -8.16 -7.52 1.14
N VAL A 18 -9.44 -7.52 0.72
CA VAL A 18 -10.50 -6.74 1.38
C VAL A 18 -10.65 -7.16 2.84
N LEU A 19 -10.71 -8.46 3.10
CA LEU A 19 -10.86 -8.99 4.46
C LEU A 19 -9.66 -8.62 5.35
N TRP A 20 -8.43 -8.74 4.85
CA TRP A 20 -7.23 -8.36 5.59
C TRP A 20 -7.20 -6.88 5.92
N ILE A 21 -7.59 -6.00 4.99
CA ILE A 21 -7.66 -4.55 5.26
C ILE A 21 -8.65 -4.28 6.39
N ILE A 22 -9.88 -4.80 6.28
CA ILE A 22 -10.93 -4.55 7.26
C ILE A 22 -10.50 -5.06 8.64
N VAL A 23 -10.03 -6.31 8.72
CA VAL A 23 -9.63 -6.93 9.98
C VAL A 23 -8.47 -6.15 10.60
N VAL A 24 -7.34 -6.01 9.90
CA VAL A 24 -6.14 -5.39 10.47
C VAL A 24 -6.40 -3.94 10.87
N HIS A 25 -7.11 -3.19 10.03
CA HIS A 25 -7.34 -1.78 10.28
C HIS A 25 -8.30 -1.55 11.44
N ILE A 26 -9.42 -2.28 11.52
CA ILE A 26 -10.36 -2.18 12.64
C ILE A 26 -9.70 -2.62 13.95
N PHE A 27 -8.96 -3.74 13.93
CA PHE A 27 -8.23 -4.17 15.13
C PHE A 27 -7.22 -3.13 15.59
N SER A 28 -6.51 -2.48 14.66
CA SER A 28 -5.55 -1.43 14.98
C SER A 28 -6.24 -0.19 15.58
N LEU A 29 -7.36 0.26 14.98
CA LEU A 29 -8.14 1.39 15.49
C LEU A 29 -8.63 1.12 16.91
N ILE A 30 -9.19 -0.06 17.17
CA ILE A 30 -9.66 -0.47 18.50
C ILE A 30 -8.49 -0.50 19.50
N PHE A 31 -7.37 -1.11 19.10
CA PHE A 31 -6.19 -1.23 19.94
C PHE A 31 -5.63 0.14 20.36
N PHE A 32 -5.37 1.04 19.41
CA PHE A 32 -4.84 2.36 19.71
C PHE A 32 -5.83 3.24 20.47
N SER A 33 -7.14 3.11 20.19
CA SER A 33 -8.19 3.79 20.97
C SER A 33 -8.25 3.30 22.43
N MET A 34 -8.03 2.00 22.67
CA MET A 34 -7.92 1.48 24.04
C MET A 34 -6.67 1.98 24.75
N ILE A 35 -5.52 1.96 24.10
CA ILE A 35 -4.25 2.41 24.69
C ILE A 35 -4.27 3.91 25.00
N GLY A 36 -4.89 4.72 24.14
CA GLY A 36 -5.01 6.17 24.34
C GLY A 36 -5.69 6.57 25.65
N LYS A 37 -6.53 5.70 26.24
CA LYS A 37 -7.14 5.93 27.56
C LYS A 37 -6.14 5.91 28.71
N PHE A 38 -5.01 5.24 28.53
CA PHE A 38 -3.96 5.11 29.55
C PHE A 38 -2.84 6.16 29.39
N GLU A 39 -2.87 6.95 28.32
CA GLU A 39 -1.89 8.01 28.09
C GLU A 39 -2.10 9.15 29.10
N LYS A 40 -1.03 9.53 29.82
CA LYS A 40 -1.07 10.65 30.78
C LYS A 40 -1.15 11.99 30.03
N ILE A 41 -1.53 13.06 30.72
CA ILE A 41 -1.77 14.38 30.12
C ILE A 41 -0.46 15.08 29.71
N ASP A 42 0.69 14.63 30.22
CA ASP A 42 1.99 15.28 30.01
C ASP A 42 2.83 14.70 28.84
N SER A 43 2.29 13.76 28.06
CA SER A 43 2.96 13.11 26.93
C SER A 43 2.30 13.44 25.59
N ASP A 44 3.07 13.33 24.49
CA ASP A 44 2.62 13.57 23.11
C ASP A 44 1.21 13.02 22.85
N PHE A 45 0.25 13.88 22.53
CA PHE A 45 -1.20 13.58 22.47
C PHE A 45 -1.64 12.69 21.28
N ILE A 46 -0.71 11.93 20.67
CA ILE A 46 -0.97 11.17 19.45
C ILE A 46 -2.05 10.10 19.67
N LEU A 47 -2.09 9.45 20.83
CA LEU A 47 -3.07 8.40 21.13
C LEU A 47 -4.40 8.96 21.65
N LYS A 48 -4.48 10.26 21.94
CA LYS A 48 -5.74 10.94 22.33
C LYS A 48 -6.44 11.63 21.17
N SER A 49 -5.75 11.83 20.04
CA SER A 49 -6.31 12.44 18.84
C SER A 49 -6.87 11.38 17.87
N GLY A 50 -8.03 11.66 17.26
CA GLY A 50 -8.62 10.78 16.26
C GLY A 50 -7.69 10.61 15.05
N GLU A 51 -7.03 11.69 14.63
CA GLU A 51 -6.04 11.69 13.55
C GLU A 51 -4.83 10.83 13.87
N GLY A 52 -4.25 10.96 15.08
CA GLY A 52 -3.08 10.17 15.48
C GLY A 52 -3.37 8.67 15.54
N ILE A 53 -4.55 8.29 16.03
CA ILE A 53 -5.01 6.89 16.00
C ILE A 53 -5.19 6.40 14.55
N ALA A 54 -5.74 7.22 13.66
CA ALA A 54 -5.89 6.89 12.25
C ALA A 54 -4.53 6.72 11.54
N VAL A 55 -3.55 7.59 11.83
CA VAL A 55 -2.18 7.51 11.32
C VAL A 55 -1.50 6.21 11.74
N LEU A 56 -1.55 5.89 13.03
CA LEU A 56 -0.93 4.67 13.58
C LEU A 56 -1.59 3.41 13.01
N SER A 57 -2.92 3.39 12.93
CA SER A 57 -3.67 2.29 12.33
C SER A 57 -3.35 2.11 10.86
N SER A 58 -3.20 3.21 10.11
CA SER A 58 -2.78 3.18 8.71
C SER A 58 -1.36 2.63 8.54
N THR A 59 -0.45 2.93 9.46
CA THR A 59 0.94 2.42 9.47
C THR A 59 1.01 0.91 9.73
N VAL A 60 0.21 0.38 10.66
CA VAL A 60 0.11 -1.08 10.87
C VAL A 60 -0.50 -1.76 9.65
N THR A 61 -1.57 -1.18 9.10
CA THR A 61 -2.28 -1.73 7.93
C THR A 61 -1.37 -1.74 6.69
N LEU A 62 -0.60 -0.67 6.46
CA LEU A 62 0.47 -0.60 5.46
C LEU A 62 1.40 -1.81 5.57
N SER A 63 1.91 -2.07 6.77
CA SER A 63 2.92 -3.09 7.01
C SER A 63 2.40 -4.49 6.65
N VAL A 64 1.25 -4.88 7.20
CA VAL A 64 0.66 -6.20 6.97
C VAL A 64 0.23 -6.35 5.51
N LEU A 65 -0.42 -5.34 4.95
CA LEU A 65 -0.96 -5.43 3.60
C LEU A 65 0.13 -5.41 2.53
N THR A 66 1.23 -4.69 2.75
CA THR A 66 2.35 -4.67 1.80
C THR A 66 3.04 -6.04 1.75
N ILE A 67 3.23 -6.71 2.89
CA ILE A 67 3.75 -8.08 2.95
C ILE A 67 2.82 -9.06 2.22
N TYR A 68 1.51 -8.99 2.47
CA TYR A 68 0.56 -9.84 1.78
C TYR A 68 0.46 -9.51 0.28
N GLY A 69 0.56 -8.22 -0.07
CA GLY A 69 0.55 -7.72 -1.44
C GLY A 69 1.71 -8.28 -2.26
N ILE A 70 2.93 -8.23 -1.71
CA ILE A 70 4.11 -8.80 -2.40
C ILE A 70 3.99 -10.32 -2.51
N TYR A 71 3.43 -11.01 -1.52
CA TYR A 71 3.17 -12.46 -1.61
C TYR A 71 2.24 -12.80 -2.77
N VAL A 72 1.15 -12.04 -2.95
CA VAL A 72 0.22 -12.23 -4.08
C VAL A 72 0.88 -11.89 -5.42
N ILE A 73 1.66 -10.81 -5.50
CA ILE A 73 2.39 -10.42 -6.70
C ILE A 73 3.44 -11.47 -7.07
N ASN A 74 4.18 -12.00 -6.09
CA ASN A 74 5.19 -13.03 -6.31
C ASN A 74 4.58 -14.27 -6.96
N ARG A 75 3.46 -14.74 -6.40
CA ARG A 75 2.75 -15.92 -6.91
C ARG A 75 2.17 -15.71 -8.31
N LYS A 76 1.74 -14.50 -8.66
CA LYS A 76 1.03 -14.23 -9.93
C LYS A 76 1.92 -13.73 -11.07
N LEU A 77 2.98 -13.01 -10.72
CA LEU A 77 3.79 -12.26 -11.66
C LEU A 77 5.25 -12.71 -11.56
N ILE A 78 5.92 -12.51 -10.42
CA ILE A 78 7.38 -12.72 -10.34
C ILE A 78 7.79 -14.18 -10.66
N THR A 79 7.05 -15.18 -10.19
CA THR A 79 7.30 -16.61 -10.49
C THR A 79 7.46 -16.92 -11.99
N ARG A 80 6.82 -16.14 -12.88
CA ARG A 80 6.90 -16.33 -14.34
C ARG A 80 8.14 -15.67 -14.97
N TYR A 81 8.81 -14.79 -14.23
CA TYR A 81 9.96 -14.00 -14.69
C TYR A 81 11.26 -14.41 -13.98
N ILE A 82 11.21 -15.50 -13.19
CA ILE A 82 12.34 -16.10 -12.49
C ILE A 82 12.63 -17.51 -13.04
N GLY A 83 13.91 -17.85 -13.20
CA GLY A 83 14.38 -19.22 -13.47
C GLY A 83 13.86 -19.81 -14.78
N ASN A 84 13.66 -21.13 -14.84
CA ASN A 84 13.28 -21.87 -16.06
C ASN A 84 11.90 -21.48 -16.64
N PHE A 85 11.07 -20.75 -15.89
CA PHE A 85 9.80 -20.20 -16.39
C PHE A 85 10.00 -18.93 -17.25
N ARG A 86 11.16 -18.27 -17.13
CA ARG A 86 11.57 -17.14 -17.98
C ARG A 86 11.61 -17.55 -19.45
N GLU A 87 12.10 -18.75 -19.75
CA GLU A 87 12.24 -19.27 -21.11
C GLU A 87 10.91 -19.52 -21.80
N LYS A 88 9.91 -20.03 -21.06
CA LYS A 88 8.54 -20.25 -21.57
C LYS A 88 7.79 -18.95 -21.88
N SER A 89 8.22 -17.84 -21.28
CA SER A 89 7.63 -16.52 -21.49
C SER A 89 8.09 -15.84 -22.78
N TYR A 90 9.10 -16.36 -23.48
CA TYR A 90 9.54 -15.85 -24.80
C TYR A 90 8.58 -16.20 -25.94
N ILE A 91 7.66 -17.15 -25.73
CA ILE A 91 6.75 -17.65 -26.78
C ILE A 91 5.49 -16.76 -26.91
N TYR A 92 5.38 -15.68 -26.12
CA TYR A 92 4.20 -14.84 -26.15
C TYR A 92 4.17 -13.91 -27.39
N PRO A 93 3.07 -13.90 -28.17
CA PRO A 93 2.99 -13.16 -29.43
C PRO A 93 3.00 -11.62 -29.26
N SER A 94 2.66 -11.12 -28.07
CA SER A 94 2.60 -9.69 -27.73
C SER A 94 3.91 -9.10 -27.18
N GLY A 95 4.95 -9.92 -27.01
CA GLY A 95 6.19 -9.54 -26.33
C GLY A 95 6.09 -9.61 -24.80
N ARG A 96 7.17 -10.02 -24.14
CA ARG A 96 7.25 -10.26 -22.69
C ARG A 96 7.11 -8.98 -21.86
N GLU A 97 7.66 -7.86 -22.35
CA GLU A 97 7.52 -6.53 -21.76
C GLU A 97 6.07 -6.07 -21.65
N ASN A 98 5.30 -6.13 -22.75
CA ASN A 98 3.91 -5.65 -22.78
C ASN A 98 3.01 -6.43 -21.83
N ILE A 99 3.13 -7.76 -21.82
CA ILE A 99 2.37 -8.62 -20.91
C ILE A 99 2.75 -8.35 -19.45
N PHE A 100 4.04 -8.12 -19.17
CA PHE A 100 4.47 -7.76 -17.82
C PHE A 100 3.85 -6.44 -17.39
N LYS A 101 3.98 -5.41 -18.24
CA LYS A 101 3.48 -4.06 -17.98
C LYS A 101 1.98 -4.05 -17.69
N GLU A 102 1.19 -4.70 -18.53
CA GLU A 102 -0.26 -4.78 -18.33
C GLU A 102 -0.65 -5.51 -17.04
N LYS A 103 0.01 -6.64 -16.74
CA LYS A 103 -0.27 -7.40 -15.50
C LYS A 103 0.17 -6.64 -14.26
N LEU A 104 1.33 -5.99 -14.31
CA LEU A 104 1.84 -5.20 -13.20
C LEU A 104 0.91 -4.01 -12.92
N LEU A 105 0.52 -3.26 -13.95
CA LEU A 105 -0.43 -2.16 -13.82
C LEU A 105 -1.77 -2.63 -13.27
N ALA A 106 -2.32 -3.71 -13.81
CA ALA A 106 -3.59 -4.25 -13.33
C ALA A 106 -3.53 -4.68 -11.86
N LEU A 107 -2.42 -5.30 -11.42
CA LEU A 107 -2.24 -5.71 -10.03
C LEU A 107 -2.05 -4.52 -9.09
N ILE A 108 -1.18 -3.57 -9.44
CA ILE A 108 -0.92 -2.38 -8.63
C ILE A 108 -2.16 -1.49 -8.55
N TYR A 109 -2.81 -1.20 -9.68
CA TYR A 109 -4.01 -0.38 -9.72
C TYR A 109 -5.11 -0.98 -8.84
N ARG A 110 -5.35 -2.29 -8.96
CA ARG A 110 -6.38 -2.97 -8.19
C ARG A 110 -6.06 -3.02 -6.70
N TYR A 111 -4.79 -3.27 -6.35
CA TYR A 111 -4.32 -3.20 -4.98
C TYR A 111 -4.51 -1.79 -4.40
N ALA A 112 -4.00 -0.77 -5.06
CA ALA A 112 -4.01 0.61 -4.59
C ALA A 112 -5.44 1.17 -4.49
N SER A 113 -6.29 0.91 -5.48
CA SER A 113 -7.69 1.37 -5.48
C SER A 113 -8.49 0.82 -4.31
N ILE A 114 -8.40 -0.49 -4.06
CA ILE A 114 -9.11 -1.14 -2.95
C ILE A 114 -8.54 -0.67 -1.62
N PHE A 115 -7.21 -0.58 -1.54
CA PHE A 115 -6.55 -0.15 -0.32
C PHE A 115 -6.94 1.28 0.07
N LEU A 116 -6.89 2.20 -0.90
CA LEU A 116 -7.28 3.59 -0.72
C LEU A 116 -8.74 3.72 -0.31
N PHE A 117 -9.65 3.08 -1.05
CA PHE A 117 -11.08 3.17 -0.78
C PHE A 117 -11.42 2.67 0.63
N LEU A 118 -10.90 1.51 1.04
CA LEU A 118 -11.22 0.92 2.33
C LEU A 118 -10.57 1.66 3.50
N ILE A 119 -9.28 2.02 3.42
CA ILE A 119 -8.64 2.80 4.49
C ILE A 119 -9.38 4.13 4.66
N CYS A 120 -9.62 4.85 3.56
CA CYS A 120 -10.28 6.16 3.62
C CYS A 120 -11.66 6.04 4.25
N LEU A 121 -12.46 5.05 3.84
CA LEU A 121 -13.79 4.80 4.40
C LEU A 121 -13.75 4.46 5.89
N LEU A 122 -12.86 3.57 6.31
CA LEU A 122 -12.76 3.15 7.71
C LEU A 122 -12.27 4.29 8.61
N ASN A 123 -11.30 5.05 8.13
CA ASN A 123 -10.78 6.21 8.84
C ASN A 123 -11.84 7.33 8.99
N ILE A 124 -12.56 7.67 7.91
CA ILE A 124 -13.65 8.66 7.98
C ILE A 124 -14.74 8.17 8.94
N GLY A 125 -15.11 6.89 8.84
CA GLY A 125 -16.06 6.27 9.75
C GLY A 125 -15.60 6.33 11.20
N TYR A 126 -14.31 6.14 11.46
CA TYR A 126 -13.72 6.27 12.80
C TYR A 126 -13.79 7.70 13.33
N ILE A 127 -13.36 8.70 12.55
CA ILE A 127 -13.44 10.12 12.94
C ILE A 127 -14.90 10.50 13.26
N PHE A 128 -15.84 10.05 12.42
CA PHE A 128 -17.27 10.29 12.66
C PHE A 128 -17.75 9.69 13.99
N LEU A 129 -17.28 8.49 14.36
CA LEU A 129 -17.63 7.87 15.65
C LEU A 129 -16.90 8.50 16.84
N PHE A 130 -15.65 8.92 16.65
CA PHE A 130 -14.80 9.48 17.71
C PHE A 130 -15.16 10.92 18.04
N GLU A 131 -15.49 11.72 17.02
CA GLU A 131 -15.73 13.18 17.13
C GLU A 131 -17.15 13.60 16.72
N GLY A 132 -18.07 12.66 16.49
CA GLY A 132 -19.40 12.92 15.94
C GLY A 132 -20.23 13.96 16.67
N THR A 133 -20.03 14.13 17.98
CA THR A 133 -20.71 15.17 18.77
C THR A 133 -20.20 16.58 18.45
N LYS A 134 -18.93 16.73 18.03
CA LYS A 134 -18.32 18.01 17.66
C LYS A 134 -18.74 18.50 16.26
N VAL A 135 -19.34 17.64 15.44
CA VAL A 135 -19.84 18.00 14.09
C VAL A 135 -20.81 19.19 14.16
N PHE A 136 -21.66 19.23 15.19
CA PHE A 136 -22.63 20.30 15.39
C PHE A 136 -22.03 21.56 16.01
N SER A 137 -20.90 21.42 16.72
CA SER A 137 -20.27 22.51 17.46
C SER A 137 -19.21 23.25 16.61
N SER A 138 -18.49 22.53 15.75
CA SER A 138 -17.36 23.07 14.98
C SER A 138 -17.20 22.36 13.63
N PRO A 139 -18.06 22.66 12.63
CA PRO A 139 -18.06 21.95 11.35
C PRO A 139 -16.76 22.14 10.56
N VAL A 140 -16.13 23.31 10.64
CA VAL A 140 -14.87 23.61 9.93
C VAL A 140 -13.73 22.68 10.37
N HIS A 141 -13.59 22.47 11.69
CA HIS A 141 -12.57 21.57 12.24
C HIS A 141 -12.83 20.11 11.85
N PHE A 142 -14.08 19.67 11.84
CA PHE A 142 -14.43 18.33 11.38
C PHE A 142 -14.05 18.09 9.91
N PHE A 143 -14.25 19.09 9.03
CA PHE A 143 -13.84 18.98 7.63
C PHE A 143 -12.31 18.95 7.45
N THR A 144 -11.56 19.71 8.26
CA THR A 144 -10.09 19.66 8.20
C THR A 144 -9.56 18.29 8.58
N ASP A 145 -10.15 17.64 9.58
CA ASP A 145 -9.72 16.33 10.06
C ASP A 145 -10.00 15.24 9.01
N ILE A 146 -11.16 15.31 8.34
CA ILE A 146 -11.46 14.42 7.21
C ILE A 146 -10.42 14.60 6.09
N LEU A 147 -10.11 15.85 5.72
CA LEU A 147 -9.12 16.12 4.67
C LEU A 147 -7.71 15.65 5.06
N CYS A 148 -7.34 15.82 6.32
CA CYS A 148 -6.08 15.33 6.87
C CYS A 148 -5.99 13.81 6.70
N VAL A 149 -7.01 13.08 7.16
CA VAL A 149 -6.99 11.62 7.14
C VAL A 149 -7.16 11.04 5.73
N CYS A 150 -7.87 11.71 4.83
CA CYS A 150 -7.84 11.39 3.40
C CYS A 150 -6.42 11.48 2.83
N ASN A 151 -5.68 12.55 3.14
CA ASN A 151 -4.30 12.74 2.67
C ASN A 151 -3.34 11.70 3.26
N ILE A 152 -3.49 11.34 4.53
CA ILE A 152 -2.75 10.24 5.17
C ILE A 152 -3.05 8.90 4.50
N SER A 153 -4.31 8.66 4.14
CA SER A 153 -4.73 7.44 3.44
C SER A 153 -4.05 7.33 2.06
N ILE A 154 -3.97 8.45 1.33
CA ILE A 154 -3.23 8.54 0.06
C ILE A 154 -1.74 8.25 0.28
N LEU A 155 -1.11 8.89 1.28
CA LEU A 155 0.29 8.69 1.63
C LEU A 155 0.60 7.22 1.91
N THR A 156 -0.25 6.59 2.73
CA THR A 156 -0.14 5.18 3.11
C THR A 156 -0.14 4.29 1.87
N VAL A 157 -1.08 4.50 0.95
CA VAL A 157 -1.17 3.70 -0.28
C VAL A 157 0.06 3.93 -1.17
N LEU A 158 0.48 5.18 -1.36
CA LEU A 158 1.64 5.50 -2.19
C LEU A 158 2.94 4.90 -1.65
N VAL A 159 3.17 4.99 -0.34
CA VAL A 159 4.33 4.35 0.32
C VAL A 159 4.30 2.84 0.10
N SER A 160 3.14 2.19 0.24
CA SER A 160 3.05 0.74 -0.02
C SER A 160 3.38 0.38 -1.47
N VAL A 161 2.95 1.20 -2.44
CA VAL A 161 3.26 0.98 -3.86
C VAL A 161 4.76 1.11 -4.13
N ILE A 162 5.45 2.09 -3.53
CA ILE A 162 6.91 2.22 -3.64
C ILE A 162 7.60 0.96 -3.10
N ILE A 163 7.21 0.51 -1.91
CA ILE A 163 7.79 -0.68 -1.29
C ILE A 163 7.58 -1.90 -2.18
N LEU A 164 6.38 -2.08 -2.74
CA LEU A 164 6.09 -3.17 -3.68
C LEU A 164 6.97 -3.09 -4.94
N LEU A 165 7.07 -1.92 -5.58
CA LEU A 165 7.88 -1.75 -6.79
C LEU A 165 9.36 -2.05 -6.54
N CYS A 166 9.93 -1.51 -5.46
CA CYS A 166 11.32 -1.80 -5.06
C CYS A 166 11.52 -3.31 -4.80
N SER A 167 10.59 -3.94 -4.09
CA SER A 167 10.67 -5.38 -3.78
C SER A 167 10.58 -6.25 -5.02
N ILE A 168 9.81 -5.84 -6.04
CA ILE A 168 9.70 -6.52 -7.33
C ILE A 168 11.02 -6.38 -8.11
N ILE A 169 11.60 -5.18 -8.16
CA ILE A 169 12.90 -4.92 -8.82
C ILE A 169 13.96 -5.84 -8.25
N VAL A 170 14.09 -5.89 -6.92
CA VAL A 170 15.10 -6.72 -6.24
C VAL A 170 14.81 -8.21 -6.46
N GLY A 171 13.55 -8.63 -6.37
CA GLY A 171 13.14 -10.02 -6.60
C GLY A 171 13.49 -10.53 -8.00
N ILE A 172 13.27 -9.71 -9.03
CA ILE A 172 13.60 -10.06 -10.43
C ILE A 172 15.12 -10.04 -10.63
N LYS A 173 15.83 -9.03 -10.11
CA LYS A 173 17.29 -8.92 -10.26
C LYS A 173 18.02 -10.13 -9.67
N TYR A 174 17.63 -10.56 -8.47
CA TYR A 174 18.25 -11.70 -7.79
C TYR A 174 17.58 -13.04 -8.09
N GLN A 175 16.60 -13.06 -8.99
CA GLN A 175 15.91 -14.29 -9.40
C GLN A 175 15.36 -15.10 -8.20
N SER A 176 14.87 -14.41 -7.15
CA SER A 176 14.37 -15.06 -5.94
C SER A 176 13.14 -14.40 -5.33
N ILE A 177 12.11 -15.22 -5.10
CA ILE A 177 10.87 -14.84 -4.42
C ILE A 177 11.14 -14.51 -2.94
N ASN A 178 12.02 -15.27 -2.30
CA ASN A 178 12.32 -15.10 -0.88
C ASN A 178 13.06 -13.77 -0.64
N ILE A 179 13.98 -13.41 -1.53
CA ILE A 179 14.68 -12.12 -1.44
C ILE A 179 13.69 -10.97 -1.59
N SER A 180 12.71 -11.08 -2.51
CA SER A 180 11.65 -10.08 -2.64
C SER A 180 10.87 -9.88 -1.33
N LEU A 181 10.45 -10.98 -0.67
CA LEU A 181 9.76 -10.90 0.62
C LEU A 181 10.61 -10.26 1.71
N VAL A 182 11.88 -10.66 1.84
CA VAL A 182 12.81 -10.09 2.82
C VAL A 182 13.00 -8.59 2.58
N THR A 183 13.14 -8.17 1.32
CA THR A 183 13.31 -6.75 0.97
C THR A 183 12.08 -5.93 1.32
N THR A 184 10.87 -6.48 1.18
CA THR A 184 9.65 -5.82 1.62
C THR A 184 9.66 -5.55 3.12
N VAL A 185 10.04 -6.54 3.93
CA VAL A 185 10.11 -6.37 5.39
C VAL A 185 11.14 -5.31 5.78
N LEU A 186 12.32 -5.32 5.18
CA LEU A 186 13.36 -4.31 5.43
C LEU A 186 12.89 -2.91 5.05
N LEU A 187 12.26 -2.75 3.88
CA LEU A 187 11.75 -1.45 3.42
C LEU A 187 10.59 -0.93 4.29
N ILE A 188 9.74 -1.81 4.81
CA ILE A 188 8.70 -1.43 5.78
C ILE A 188 9.34 -0.85 7.04
N VAL A 189 10.39 -1.48 7.57
CA VAL A 189 11.10 -0.97 8.76
C VAL A 189 11.77 0.39 8.48
N CYS A 190 12.39 0.55 7.31
CA CYS A 190 13.09 1.79 6.97
C CYS A 190 12.16 2.97 6.63
N ILE A 191 11.08 2.72 5.89
CA ILE A 191 10.27 3.77 5.25
C ILE A 191 8.84 3.82 5.82
N GLY A 192 8.34 2.76 6.45
CA GLY A 192 6.97 2.70 6.98
C GLY A 192 6.65 3.80 8.00
N ASN A 193 7.67 4.23 8.76
CA ASN A 193 7.54 5.30 9.75
C ASN A 193 7.26 6.69 9.15
N VAL A 194 7.46 6.87 7.84
CA VAL A 194 7.07 8.11 7.15
C VAL A 194 5.57 8.37 7.30
N VAL A 195 4.74 7.32 7.29
CA VAL A 195 3.29 7.44 7.53
C VAL A 195 3.04 7.88 8.96
N ALA A 196 3.68 7.27 9.96
CA ALA A 196 3.54 7.67 11.37
C ALA A 196 3.94 9.13 11.62
N HIS A 197 5.03 9.57 10.99
CA HIS A 197 5.53 10.94 11.13
C HIS A 197 4.61 11.99 10.50
N SER A 198 3.70 11.60 9.59
CA SER A 198 2.76 12.53 8.97
C SER A 198 1.81 13.20 9.96
N TYR A 199 1.60 12.62 11.15
CA TYR A 199 0.79 13.20 12.22
C TYR A 199 1.28 14.59 12.67
N VAL A 200 2.60 14.81 12.67
CA VAL A 200 3.20 16.08 13.14
C VAL A 200 3.26 17.12 12.01
N LEU A 201 3.04 16.69 10.77
CA LEU A 201 3.19 17.55 9.59
C LEU A 201 1.89 18.28 9.28
N HIS A 202 2.03 19.53 8.82
CA HIS A 202 0.89 20.26 8.26
C HIS A 202 0.38 19.59 6.98
N ILE A 203 -0.95 19.65 6.77
CA ILE A 203 -1.64 19.06 5.61
C ILE A 203 -0.98 19.44 4.28
N GLY A 204 -0.57 20.71 4.10
CA GLY A 204 0.10 21.17 2.89
C GLY A 204 1.43 20.45 2.61
N ILE A 205 2.20 20.13 3.65
CA ILE A 205 3.46 19.37 3.53
C ILE A 205 3.14 17.92 3.12
N ILE A 206 2.10 17.31 3.71
CA ILE A 206 1.67 15.94 3.35
C ILE A 206 1.30 15.85 1.86
N VAL A 207 0.61 16.86 1.32
CA VAL A 207 0.28 16.94 -0.12
C VAL A 207 1.54 17.00 -0.97
N ILE A 208 2.52 17.83 -0.60
CA ILE A 208 3.80 17.92 -1.33
C ILE A 208 4.54 16.58 -1.29
N VAL A 209 4.60 15.93 -0.13
CA VAL A 209 5.20 14.61 0.04
C VAL A 209 4.51 13.57 -0.83
N ASN A 210 3.17 13.58 -0.90
CA ASN A 210 2.41 12.70 -1.79
C ASN A 210 2.78 12.89 -3.27
N ILE A 211 2.94 14.13 -3.73
CA ILE A 211 3.35 14.42 -5.11
C ILE A 211 4.76 13.88 -5.39
N ILE A 212 5.71 14.09 -4.47
CA ILE A 212 7.08 13.60 -4.60
C ILE A 212 7.11 12.07 -4.66
N ILE A 213 6.42 11.40 -3.73
CA ILE A 213 6.34 9.93 -3.66
C ILE A 213 5.69 9.36 -4.91
N PHE A 214 4.65 10.01 -5.45
CA PHE A 214 4.04 9.61 -6.72
C PHE A 214 5.06 9.70 -7.88
N GLY A 215 5.84 10.77 -7.96
CA GLY A 215 6.92 10.91 -8.94
C GLY A 215 7.98 9.81 -8.83
N VAL A 216 8.38 9.45 -7.60
CA VAL A 216 9.32 8.35 -7.34
C VAL A 216 8.72 7.01 -7.77
N ALA A 217 7.44 6.74 -7.46
CA ALA A 217 6.76 5.52 -7.88
C ALA A 217 6.72 5.39 -9.41
N TYR A 218 6.47 6.49 -10.14
CA TYR A 218 6.52 6.51 -11.60
C TYR A 218 7.92 6.19 -12.14
N MET A 219 8.97 6.77 -11.54
CA MET A 219 10.36 6.49 -11.92
C MET A 219 10.73 5.02 -11.69
N LEU A 220 10.36 4.45 -10.54
CA LEU A 220 10.59 3.03 -10.24
C LEU A 220 9.85 2.10 -11.21
N PHE A 221 8.61 2.46 -11.57
CA PHE A 221 7.84 1.72 -12.55
C PHE A 221 8.52 1.72 -13.92
N LYS A 222 9.05 2.88 -14.35
CA LYS A 222 9.81 2.99 -15.61
C LYS A 222 11.09 2.13 -15.57
N ILE A 223 11.89 2.24 -14.50
CA ILE A 223 13.11 1.43 -14.32
C ILE A 223 12.78 -0.07 -14.42
N LEU A 224 11.70 -0.51 -13.80
CA LEU A 224 11.28 -1.90 -13.81
C LEU A 224 10.91 -2.40 -15.21
N ILE A 225 10.28 -1.57 -16.05
CA ILE A 225 9.98 -1.89 -17.44
C ILE A 225 11.27 -1.96 -18.26
N ASP A 226 12.14 -0.95 -18.13
CA ASP A 226 13.40 -0.88 -18.87
C ASP A 226 14.30 -2.08 -18.54
N MET A 227 14.31 -2.54 -17.28
CA MET A 227 15.02 -3.75 -16.87
C MET A 227 14.52 -5.00 -17.61
N ILE A 228 13.21 -5.15 -17.79
CA ILE A 228 12.63 -6.31 -18.47
C ILE A 228 12.89 -6.26 -19.97
N LYS A 229 12.83 -5.06 -20.55
CA LYS A 229 13.18 -4.84 -21.95
C LYS A 229 14.65 -5.21 -22.22
N ASN A 230 15.58 -4.77 -21.38
CA ASN A 230 17.00 -5.10 -21.53
C ASN A 230 17.26 -6.61 -21.34
N ASP A 231 16.50 -7.25 -20.45
CA ASP A 231 16.49 -8.71 -20.26
C ASP A 231 16.00 -9.48 -21.49
N ASP A 232 15.25 -8.84 -22.40
CA ASP A 232 14.75 -9.42 -23.65
C ASP A 232 15.72 -9.21 -24.82
N VAL A 233 16.52 -8.12 -24.81
CA VAL A 233 17.51 -7.79 -25.86
C VAL A 233 18.82 -8.55 -25.71
N MET A 234 19.20 -8.96 -24.49
CA MET A 234 20.35 -9.84 -24.28
C MET A 234 19.99 -11.32 -24.53
N LYS A 235 19.88 -11.67 -25.80
CA LYS A 235 20.04 -13.02 -26.35
C LYS A 235 20.72 -12.95 -27.71
#